data_AF-A0AA96GJ30-F1
#
_entry.id   AF-A0AA96GJ30-F1
#
_cell.length_a   1.000
_cell.length_b   1.000
_cell.length_c   1.000
_cell.angle_alpha   90.00
_cell.angle_beta   90.00
_cell.angle_gamma   90.00
#
_symmetry.space_group_name_H-M   'P 1'
#
loop_
_entity.id
_entity.type
_entity.pdbx_description
1 polymer ?
#
loop_
_entity_poly.entity_id
_entity_poly.type
_entity_poly.pdbx_seq_one_letter_code
_entity_poly.pdbx_strand_id
1 'polypeptide(L)'
;MATPFIYAMIIPLLVFDFCVELYQRVVFPLLGLPLLSRREYIRLDRHRLPYLNPIQKAGCLYCGYANGLLQYASRIAAETEKVFCPIQHQRGGKFHSPSHHIDFAPYGDAKEFQKKWESNGHAMP
;
A
#
# COMPACT_ATOMS: atom_id res chain seq x y z
N MET A 1 23.44 -17.47 -6.80
CA MET A 1 24.27 -16.27 -7.08
C MET A 1 23.56 -14.97 -6.65
N ALA A 2 22.27 -14.77 -6.96
CA ALA A 2 21.55 -13.55 -6.55
C ALA A 2 21.06 -13.50 -5.09
N THR A 3 21.03 -14.64 -4.37
CA THR A 3 20.46 -14.79 -3.03
C THR A 3 20.96 -13.76 -1.99
N PRO A 4 22.26 -13.43 -1.90
CA PRO A 4 22.74 -12.45 -0.93
C PRO A 4 22.17 -11.04 -1.17
N PHE A 5 22.07 -10.62 -2.45
CA PHE A 5 21.52 -9.31 -2.81
C PHE A 5 20.01 -9.24 -2.53
N ILE A 6 19.29 -10.33 -2.77
CA ILE A 6 17.86 -10.43 -2.44
C ILE A 6 17.67 -10.26 -0.92
N TYR A 7 18.45 -10.96 -0.10
CA TYR A 7 18.31 -10.83 1.35
C TYR A 7 18.85 -9.52 1.91
N ALA A 8 19.81 -8.86 1.26
CA ALA A 8 20.25 -7.52 1.66
C ALA A 8 19.11 -6.49 1.63
N MET A 9 18.12 -6.67 0.74
CA MET A 9 16.91 -5.82 0.68
C MET A 9 16.02 -5.92 1.91
N ILE A 10 16.25 -6.87 2.82
CA ILE A 10 15.49 -6.91 4.08
C ILE A 10 15.73 -5.65 4.92
N ILE A 11 16.93 -5.07 4.87
CA ILE A 11 17.26 -3.86 5.63
C ILE A 11 16.43 -2.65 5.15
N PRO A 12 16.43 -2.26 3.86
CA PRO A 12 15.58 -1.17 3.40
C PRO A 12 14.09 -1.46 3.57
N LEU A 13 13.65 -2.72 3.45
CA LEU A 13 12.25 -3.09 3.73
C LEU A 13 11.87 -2.86 5.20
N LEU A 14 12.75 -3.18 6.15
CA LEU A 14 12.49 -2.92 7.57
C LEU A 14 12.46 -1.42 7.91
N VAL A 15 13.36 -0.63 7.31
CA VAL A 15 13.34 0.84 7.46
C VAL A 15 12.05 1.40 6.87
N PHE A 16 11.68 0.98 5.66
CA PHE A 16 10.44 1.39 5.01
C PHE A 16 9.22 1.00 5.83
N ASP A 17 9.20 -0.21 6.37
CA ASP A 17 8.14 -0.70 7.26
C ASP A 17 7.94 0.21 8.48
N PHE A 18 9.03 0.55 9.16
CA PHE A 18 8.98 1.47 10.29
C PHE A 18 8.41 2.84 9.89
N CYS A 19 8.87 3.40 8.77
CA CYS A 19 8.39 4.68 8.26
C CYS A 19 6.89 4.63 7.91
N VAL A 20 6.43 3.57 7.24
CA VAL A 20 5.02 3.38 6.83
C VAL A 20 4.11 3.21 8.06
N GLU A 21 4.55 2.44 9.06
CA GLU A 21 3.80 2.25 10.30
C GLU A 21 3.69 3.57 11.08
N LEU A 22 4.80 4.31 11.20
CA LEU A 22 4.80 5.62 11.84
C LEU A 22 3.90 6.61 11.10
N TYR A 23 4.00 6.65 9.77
CA TYR A 23 3.17 7.48 8.90
C TYR A 23 1.69 7.21 9.13
N GLN A 24 1.24 5.94 9.06
CA GLN A 24 -0.15 5.59 9.29
C GLN A 24 -0.60 6.01 10.70
N ARG A 25 0.18 5.68 11.74
CA ARG A 25 -0.19 5.97 13.13
C ARG A 25 -0.30 7.46 13.45
N VAL A 26 0.46 8.31 12.76
CA VAL A 26 0.41 9.76 12.96
C VAL A 26 -0.65 10.38 12.06
N VAL A 27 -0.64 10.07 10.76
CA VAL A 27 -1.45 10.77 9.77
C VAL A 27 -2.90 10.28 9.75
N PHE A 28 -3.17 8.99 9.93
CA PHE A 28 -4.55 8.49 9.81
C PHE A 28 -5.46 9.04 10.91
N PRO A 29 -5.06 9.09 12.19
CA PRO A 29 -5.86 9.75 13.21
C PRO A 29 -6.07 11.25 12.96
N LEU A 30 -5.05 11.95 12.43
CA LEU A 30 -5.18 13.37 12.05
C LEU A 30 -6.17 13.58 10.91
N LEU A 31 -6.29 12.62 9.99
CA LEU A 31 -7.25 12.63 8.89
C LEU A 31 -8.60 11.96 9.23
N GLY A 32 -8.78 11.46 10.46
CA GLY A 32 -10.00 10.73 10.85
C GLY A 32 -10.16 9.34 10.19
N LEU A 33 -9.09 8.78 9.63
CA LEU A 33 -9.09 7.47 8.98
C LEU A 33 -8.84 6.33 9.99
N PRO A 34 -9.46 5.15 9.80
CA PRO A 34 -9.18 3.97 10.62
C PRO A 34 -7.82 3.36 10.26
N LEU A 35 -7.06 2.93 11.27
CA LEU A 35 -5.78 2.24 11.07
C LEU A 35 -6.00 0.90 10.35
N LEU A 36 -5.18 0.61 9.33
CA LEU A 36 -5.24 -0.67 8.63
C LEU A 36 -4.50 -1.75 9.42
N SER A 37 -5.11 -2.92 9.51
CA SER A 37 -4.56 -4.07 10.21
C SER A 37 -3.47 -4.74 9.40
N ARG A 38 -2.22 -4.63 9.86
CA ARG A 38 -1.05 -5.30 9.25
C ARG A 38 -1.25 -6.80 9.01
N ARG A 39 -1.99 -7.48 9.89
CA ARG A 39 -2.22 -8.94 9.85
C ARG A 39 -3.03 -9.37 8.61
N GLU A 40 -3.78 -8.46 8.01
CA GLU A 40 -4.55 -8.72 6.79
C GLU A 40 -3.65 -8.77 5.55
N TYR A 41 -2.48 -8.13 5.60
CA TYR A 41 -1.56 -8.00 4.47
C TYR A 41 -0.34 -8.91 4.57
N ILE A 42 0.24 -9.06 5.76
CA ILE A 42 1.47 -9.83 5.96
C ILE A 42 1.13 -11.18 6.59
N ARG A 43 1.17 -12.25 5.78
CA ARG A 43 0.96 -13.63 6.22
C ARG A 43 2.22 -14.48 6.00
N LEU A 44 2.73 -15.04 7.09
CA LEU A 44 3.97 -15.82 7.11
C LEU A 44 3.68 -17.25 7.58
N ASP A 45 2.91 -18.02 6.82
CA ASP A 45 2.48 -19.39 7.16
C ASP A 45 3.26 -20.48 6.41
N ARG A 46 3.77 -20.15 5.21
CA ARG A 46 4.46 -21.10 4.31
C ARG A 46 5.71 -21.75 4.91
N HIS A 47 6.35 -21.14 5.90
CA HIS A 47 7.50 -21.74 6.60
C HIS A 47 7.14 -23.04 7.35
N ARG A 48 5.85 -23.28 7.62
CA ARG A 48 5.33 -24.48 8.29
C ARG A 48 5.18 -25.68 7.35
N LEU A 49 5.34 -25.48 6.04
CA LEU A 49 5.21 -26.56 5.07
C LEU A 49 6.34 -27.59 5.27
N PRO A 50 6.02 -28.88 5.49
CA PRO A 50 7.00 -29.88 5.90
C PRO A 50 7.96 -30.28 4.78
N TYR A 51 7.55 -30.12 3.52
CA TYR A 51 8.33 -30.49 2.34
C TYR A 51 9.35 -29.42 1.89
N LEU A 52 9.40 -28.25 2.55
CA LEU A 52 10.37 -27.20 2.24
C LEU A 52 11.66 -27.36 3.05
N ASN A 53 12.80 -27.22 2.39
CA ASN A 53 14.09 -27.19 3.07
C ASN A 53 14.30 -25.84 3.80
N PRO A 54 15.27 -25.73 4.74
CA PRO A 54 15.49 -24.50 5.50
C PRO A 54 15.74 -23.24 4.65
N ILE A 55 16.45 -23.38 3.54
CA ILE A 55 16.76 -22.27 2.62
C ILE A 55 15.50 -21.78 1.90
N GLN A 56 14.66 -22.70 1.44
CA GLN A 56 13.36 -22.41 0.83
C GLN A 56 12.40 -21.78 1.83
N LYS A 57 12.40 -22.24 3.09
CA LYS A 57 11.61 -21.62 4.17
C LYS A 57 12.04 -20.18 4.42
N ALA A 58 13.35 -19.90 4.46
CA ALA A 58 13.86 -18.54 4.58
C ALA A 58 13.43 -17.66 3.38
N GLY A 59 13.52 -18.19 2.15
CA GLY A 59 13.05 -17.49 0.96
C GLY A 59 11.55 -17.21 0.99
N CYS A 60 10.74 -18.18 1.42
CA CYS A 60 9.29 -17.99 1.61
C CYS A 60 8.98 -16.92 2.66
N LEU A 61 9.73 -16.88 3.77
CA LEU A 61 9.58 -15.86 4.80
C LEU A 61 9.88 -14.47 4.24
N TYR A 62 11.01 -14.34 3.54
CA TYR A 62 11.41 -13.09 2.89
C TYR A 62 10.35 -12.62 1.89
N CYS A 63 9.96 -13.47 0.94
CA CYS A 63 9.00 -13.10 -0.10
C CYS A 63 7.61 -12.82 0.47
N GLY A 64 7.17 -13.58 1.48
CA GLY A 64 5.89 -13.34 2.15
C GLY A 64 5.87 -11.99 2.88
N TYR A 65 6.98 -11.65 3.55
CA TYR A 65 7.13 -10.38 4.23
C TYR A 65 7.20 -9.21 3.24
N ALA A 66 8.11 -9.28 2.26
CA ALA A 66 8.35 -8.19 1.32
C ALA A 66 7.09 -7.84 0.50
N ASN A 67 6.43 -8.83 -0.09
CA ASN A 67 5.23 -8.59 -0.90
C ASN A 67 4.05 -8.13 -0.04
N GLY A 68 3.87 -8.73 1.16
CA GLY A 68 2.83 -8.31 2.09
C GLY A 68 3.01 -6.87 2.54
N LEU A 69 4.25 -6.46 2.85
CA LEU A 69 4.58 -5.09 3.23
C LEU A 69 4.32 -4.10 2.10
N LEU A 70 4.70 -4.42 0.87
CA LEU A 70 4.48 -3.53 -0.27
C LEU A 70 2.99 -3.37 -0.59
N GLN A 71 2.18 -4.44 -0.46
CA GLN A 71 0.73 -4.32 -0.55
C GLN A 71 0.13 -3.48 0.58
N TYR A 72 0.61 -3.68 1.82
CA TYR A 72 0.19 -2.90 2.98
C TYR A 72 0.46 -1.40 2.78
N ALA A 73 1.68 -1.05 2.39
CA ALA A 73 2.08 0.33 2.14
C ALA A 73 1.30 0.95 0.97
N SER A 74 1.09 0.20 -0.11
CA SER A 74 0.27 0.64 -1.25
C SER A 74 -1.17 0.93 -0.83
N ARG A 75 -1.75 0.09 0.04
CA ARG A 75 -3.09 0.34 0.58
C ARG A 75 -3.14 1.59 1.45
N ILE A 76 -2.15 1.79 2.32
CA ILE A 76 -2.04 3.00 3.15
C ILE A 76 -2.01 4.25 2.26
N ALA A 77 -1.20 4.23 1.20
CA ALA A 77 -1.14 5.31 0.22
C ALA A 77 -2.48 5.51 -0.51
N ALA A 78 -3.18 4.42 -0.87
CA ALA A 78 -4.50 4.49 -1.50
C ALA A 78 -5.58 5.12 -0.62
N GLU A 79 -5.60 4.85 0.69
CA GLU A 79 -6.51 5.51 1.63
C GLU A 79 -6.17 6.99 1.81
N THR A 80 -4.89 7.33 1.75
CA THR A 80 -4.45 8.72 1.75
C THR A 80 -4.91 9.44 0.47
N GLU A 81 -4.72 8.81 -0.69
CA GLU A 81 -5.07 9.38 -1.99
C GLU A 81 -6.57 9.71 -2.10
N LYS A 82 -7.44 8.89 -1.50
CA LYS A 82 -8.88 9.16 -1.42
C LYS A 82 -9.20 10.51 -0.78
N VAL A 83 -8.44 10.89 0.23
CA VAL A 83 -8.59 12.16 0.96
C VAL A 83 -7.99 13.31 0.13
N PHE A 84 -6.77 13.12 -0.39
CA PHE A 84 -6.01 14.20 -1.03
C PHE A 84 -6.35 14.49 -2.50
N CYS A 85 -6.71 13.49 -3.30
CA CYS A 85 -6.95 13.67 -4.73
C CYS A 85 -7.73 12.49 -5.32
N PRO A 86 -9.07 12.45 -5.15
CA PRO A 86 -9.90 11.41 -5.75
C PRO A 86 -10.14 11.64 -7.26
N ILE A 87 -9.08 11.78 -8.06
CA ILE A 87 -9.14 11.91 -9.54
C ILE A 87 -8.39 10.77 -10.21
N GLN A 88 -9.01 10.14 -11.19
CA GLN A 88 -8.39 9.09 -11.99
C GLN A 88 -7.23 9.64 -12.84
N HIS A 89 -6.22 8.82 -13.07
CA HIS A 89 -5.20 9.12 -14.07
C HIS A 89 -5.81 9.18 -15.49
N GLN A 90 -5.17 9.95 -16.37
CA GLN A 90 -5.51 9.97 -17.79
C GLN A 90 -5.39 8.56 -18.38
N ARG A 91 -6.42 8.13 -19.12
CA ARG A 91 -6.40 6.83 -19.80
C ARG A 91 -5.44 6.87 -20.99
N GLY A 92 -4.56 5.89 -21.08
CA GLY A 92 -3.65 5.71 -22.22
C GLY A 92 -2.32 5.05 -21.85
N GLY A 93 -1.59 4.59 -22.86
CA GLY A 93 -0.27 3.97 -22.68
C GLY A 93 -0.32 2.59 -22.00
N LYS A 94 0.82 2.18 -21.43
CA LYS A 94 0.99 0.91 -20.69
C LYS A 94 0.88 1.12 -19.17
N PHE A 95 -0.03 1.99 -18.74
CA PHE A 95 -0.20 2.32 -17.33
C PHE A 95 -1.06 1.27 -16.62
N HIS A 96 -0.59 0.80 -15.47
CA HIS A 96 -1.35 -0.12 -14.61
C HIS A 96 -2.17 0.70 -13.62
N SER A 97 -3.44 0.99 -13.96
CA SER A 97 -4.31 1.76 -13.08
C SER A 97 -4.53 1.06 -11.74
N PRO A 98 -4.37 1.77 -10.61
CA PRO A 98 -4.69 1.24 -9.29
C PRO A 98 -6.17 0.85 -9.20
N SER A 99 -6.46 -0.26 -8.52
CA SER A 99 -7.83 -0.77 -8.42
C SER A 99 -8.76 0.15 -7.61
N HIS A 100 -8.25 0.94 -6.67
CA HIS A 100 -9.05 1.85 -5.85
C HIS A 100 -9.52 3.11 -6.58
N HIS A 101 -9.07 3.34 -7.83
CA HIS A 101 -9.48 4.47 -8.66
C HIS A 101 -10.92 4.35 -9.22
N ILE A 102 -11.58 3.20 -9.03
CA ILE A 102 -12.97 2.99 -9.48
C ILE A 102 -13.91 4.07 -8.93
N ASP A 103 -13.69 4.48 -7.68
CA ASP A 103 -14.54 5.46 -7.00
C ASP A 103 -14.05 6.91 -7.19
N PHE A 104 -13.08 7.17 -8.07
CA PHE A 104 -12.50 8.50 -8.29
C PHE A 104 -13.22 9.25 -9.43
N ALA A 105 -13.15 10.57 -9.40
CA ALA A 105 -13.65 11.42 -10.48
C ALA A 105 -12.86 11.13 -11.78
N PRO A 106 -13.52 11.10 -12.95
CA PRO A 106 -12.83 10.94 -14.22
C PRO A 106 -11.76 12.02 -14.43
N TYR A 107 -10.69 11.66 -15.13
CA TYR A 107 -9.64 12.61 -15.48
C TYR A 107 -10.22 13.83 -16.23
N GLY A 108 -9.96 15.03 -15.71
CA GLY A 108 -10.43 16.30 -16.28
C GLY A 108 -11.86 16.71 -15.87
N ASP A 109 -12.57 15.92 -15.07
CA ASP A 109 -13.91 16.28 -14.57
C ASP A 109 -13.84 17.07 -13.26
N ALA A 110 -13.68 18.40 -13.39
CA ALA A 110 -13.60 19.30 -12.25
C ALA A 110 -14.88 19.31 -11.38
N LYS A 111 -16.05 19.10 -11.98
CA LYS A 111 -17.33 19.12 -11.25
C LYS A 111 -17.45 17.89 -10.35
N GLU A 112 -17.13 16.72 -10.89
CA GLU A 112 -17.20 15.47 -10.13
C GLU A 112 -16.10 15.40 -9.06
N PHE A 113 -14.91 15.95 -9.35
CA PHE A 113 -13.87 16.12 -8.35
C PHE A 113 -14.35 16.98 -7.17
N GLN A 114 -14.96 18.13 -7.46
CA GLN A 114 -15.43 19.04 -6.42
C GLN A 114 -16.46 18.38 -5.50
N LYS A 115 -17.43 17.65 -6.05
CA LYS A 115 -18.40 16.90 -5.24
C LYS A 115 -17.72 15.88 -4.31
N LYS A 116 -16.72 15.14 -4.83
CA LYS A 116 -15.98 14.15 -4.04
C LYS A 116 -15.12 14.82 -2.97
N TRP A 117 -14.48 15.94 -3.29
CA TRP A 117 -13.70 16.74 -2.36
C TRP A 117 -14.54 17.23 -1.17
N GLU A 118 -15.70 17.81 -1.44
CA GLU A 118 -16.65 18.27 -0.42
C GLU A 118 -17.19 17.10 0.41
N SER A 119 -17.46 15.94 -0.22
CA SER A 119 -17.92 14.74 0.49
C SER A 119 -16.91 14.17 1.50
N ASN A 120 -15.62 14.45 1.31
CA ASN A 120 -14.56 14.08 2.23
C ASN A 120 -14.39 15.06 3.40
N GLY A 121 -15.29 16.05 3.54
CA GLY A 121 -15.26 17.02 4.64
C GLY A 121 -14.23 18.13 4.48
N HIS A 122 -13.66 18.30 3.29
CA HIS A 122 -12.78 19.43 2.99
C HIS A 122 -13.60 20.66 2.59
N ALA A 123 -13.32 21.79 3.24
CA ALA A 123 -13.85 23.09 2.81
C ALA A 123 -13.15 23.54 1.52
N MET A 124 -13.87 24.32 0.71
CA MET A 124 -13.34 24.93 -0.51
C MET A 124 -12.17 25.87 -0.18
N PRO A 125 -11.02 25.79 -0.87
CA PRO A 125 -9.97 26.81 -0.76
C PRO A 125 -10.42 28.16 -1.33
#